data_AF-D0V1S7-F1
#
_entry.id   AF-D0V1S7-F1
#
_cell.length_a   1.000
_cell.length_b   1.000
_cell.length_c   1.000
_cell.angle_alpha   90.00
_cell.angle_beta   90.00
_cell.angle_gamma   90.00
#
_symmetry.space_group_name_H-M   'P 1'
#
loop_
_entity.id
_entity.type
_entity.pdbx_description
1 polymer ?
#
loop_
_entity_poly.entity_id
_entity_poly.type
_entity_poly.pdbx_seq_one_letter_code
_entity_poly.pdbx_strand_id
1 'polypeptide(L)' 'LYQVKGECHFSNGTERVRYVLRDIYNGQEDVRFDSDVGEYRAVTELGRPDAEYWNSLEGELEQRRAEVD' A
#
# COMPACT_ATOMS: atom_id res chain seq x y z
N LEU A 1 7.64 -15.64 -8.45
CA LEU A 1 8.27 -14.31 -8.64
C LEU A 1 7.52 -13.33 -7.76
N TYR A 2 8.22 -12.61 -6.89
CA TYR A 2 7.61 -11.64 -5.97
C TYR A 2 8.17 -10.25 -6.29
N GLN A 3 7.29 -9.25 -6.34
CA GLN A 3 7.63 -7.87 -6.67
C GLN A 3 6.89 -6.92 -5.72
N VAL A 4 7.57 -5.88 -5.27
CA VAL A 4 6.96 -4.77 -4.53
C VAL A 4 7.14 -3.51 -5.38
N LYS A 5 6.05 -2.77 -5.59
CA LYS A 5 6.06 -1.50 -6.34
C LYS A 5 5.52 -0.38 -5.48
N GLY A 6 6.34 0.64 -5.25
CA GLY A 6 5.93 1.93 -4.69
C GLY A 6 5.74 2.96 -5.80
N GLU A 7 4.55 3.56 -5.86
CA GLU A 7 4.17 4.55 -6.87
C GLU A 7 3.74 5.84 -6.18
N CYS A 8 4.24 6.98 -6.65
CA CYS A 8 3.77 8.30 -6.23
C CYS A 8 3.03 8.97 -7.38
N HIS A 9 1.78 9.38 -7.14
CA HIS A 9 0.95 10.10 -8.08
C HIS A 9 0.81 11.56 -7.64
N PHE A 10 1.30 12.46 -8.46
CA PHE A 10 1.29 13.90 -8.22
C PHE A 10 0.16 14.56 -9.01
N SER A 11 -0.63 15.42 -8.37
CA SER A 11 -1.67 16.21 -9.03
C SER A 11 -1.61 17.67 -8.56
N ASN A 12 -1.94 18.59 -9.48
CA ASN A 12 -1.76 20.04 -9.29
C ASN A 12 -0.34 20.41 -8.81
N GLY A 13 0.68 19.87 -9.50
CA GLY A 13 2.05 19.94 -9.00
C GLY A 13 2.24 18.96 -7.84
N THR A 14 2.70 19.46 -6.69
CA THR A 14 2.88 18.67 -5.46
C THR A 14 1.81 18.98 -4.40
N GLU A 15 0.74 19.69 -4.76
CA GLU A 15 -0.34 20.05 -3.83
C GLU A 15 -1.07 18.80 -3.31
N ARG A 16 -1.23 17.78 -4.15
CA ARG A 16 -1.76 16.48 -3.74
C ARG A 16 -0.87 15.36 -4.23
N VAL A 17 -0.34 14.61 -3.27
CA VAL A 17 0.47 13.41 -3.47
C VAL A 17 -0.33 12.20 -2.99
N ARG A 18 -0.44 11.18 -3.85
CA ARG A 18 -1.00 9.88 -3.47
C ARG A 18 0.07 8.82 -3.60
N TYR A 19 0.33 8.12 -2.51
CA TYR A 19 1.26 7.00 -2.47
C TYR A 19 0.51 5.67 -2.55
N VAL A 20 0.99 4.77 -3.41
CA VAL A 20 0.45 3.42 -3.56
C VAL A 20 1.58 2.41 -3.47
N LEU A 21 1.49 1.49 -2.51
CA LEU A 21 2.35 0.32 -2.45
C LEU A 21 1.58 -0.91 -2.93
N ARG A 22 2.16 -1.65 -3.86
CA ARG A 22 1.58 -2.89 -4.40
C ARG A 22 2.50 -4.06 -4.11
N ASP A 23 1.95 -5.08 -3.48
CA ASP A 23 2.55 -6.40 -3.37
C ASP A 23 2.06 -7.28 -4.52
N ILE A 24 2.98 -7.84 -5.30
CA ILE A 24 2.70 -8.58 -6.52
C ILE A 24 3.38 -9.94 -6.50
N TYR A 25 2.58 -11.00 -6.41
CA TYR A 25 3.02 -12.39 -6.51
C TYR A 25 2.63 -13.00 -7.86
N ASN A 26 3.62 -13.55 -8.56
CA ASN A 26 3.46 -14.18 -9.88
C ASN A 26 2.73 -13.30 -10.92
N GLY A 27 2.93 -11.98 -10.83
CA GLY A 27 2.33 -11.00 -11.73
C GLY A 27 0.91 -10.57 -11.36
N GLN A 28 0.35 -11.13 -10.29
CA GLN A 28 -0.93 -10.73 -9.71
C GLN A 28 -0.69 -9.88 -8.47
N GLU A 29 -1.40 -8.77 -8.36
CA GLU A 29 -1.35 -7.92 -7.16
C GLU A 29 -2.20 -8.57 -6.07
N ASP A 30 -1.60 -8.88 -4.92
CA ASP A 30 -2.25 -9.57 -3.80
C ASP A 30 -2.65 -8.62 -2.67
N VAL A 31 -1.83 -7.60 -2.39
CA VAL A 31 -2.09 -6.59 -1.35
C VAL A 31 -1.73 -5.19 -1.84
N ARG A 32 -2.52 -4.20 -1.42
CA ARG A 32 -2.28 -2.78 -1.70
C ARG A 32 -2.33 -1.94 -0.43
N PHE A 33 -1.37 -1.04 -0.25
CA PHE A 33 -1.56 0.15 0.57
C PHE A 33 -1.86 1.35 -0.35
N ASP A 34 -2.83 2.17 0.05
CA ASP A 34 -3.19 3.41 -0.65
C ASP A 34 -3.29 4.52 0.37
N SER A 35 -2.50 5.59 0.23
CA SER A 35 -2.48 6.70 1.19
C SER A 35 -3.84 7.39 1.33
N ASP A 36 -4.66 7.39 0.27
CA ASP A 36 -6.02 7.95 0.32
C ASP A 36 -6.97 7.08 1.19
N VAL A 37 -6.61 5.81 1.42
CA VAL A 37 -7.38 4.87 2.26
C VAL A 37 -6.76 4.72 3.66
N GLY A 38 -5.43 4.72 3.74
CA GLY A 38 -4.68 4.66 4.99
C GLY A 38 -4.55 3.26 5.61
N GLU A 39 -4.77 2.19 4.85
CA GLU A 39 -4.61 0.80 5.33
C GLU A 39 -4.21 -0.14 4.18
N TYR A 40 -3.65 -1.29 4.54
CA TYR A 40 -3.42 -2.37 3.58
C TYR A 40 -4.74 -3.10 3.29
N ARG A 41 -5.03 -3.33 2.01
CA ARG A 41 -6.18 -4.13 1.57
C ARG A 41 -5.75 -5.26 0.69
N ALA A 42 -6.29 -6.43 0.97
CA ALA A 42 -6.17 -7.58 0.12
C ALA A 42 -6.90 -7.30 -1.22
N VAL A 43 -6.16 -7.44 -2.31
CA VAL A 43 -6.69 -7.39 -3.69
C VAL A 43 -7.19 -8.78 -4.10
N THR A 44 -6.63 -9.82 -3.50
CA THR A 44 -6.97 -11.22 -3.71
C THR A 44 -7.20 -11.91 -2.37
N GLU A 45 -7.85 -13.07 -2.37
CA GLU A 45 -8.01 -13.87 -1.14
C GLU A 45 -6.67 -14.31 -0.54
N LEU A 46 -5.64 -14.48 -1.36
CA LEU A 46 -4.29 -14.85 -0.93
C LEU A 46 -3.63 -13.74 -0.09
N GLY A 47 -3.89 -12.48 -0.39
CA GLY A 47 -3.33 -11.34 0.34
C GLY A 47 -4.05 -11.00 1.66
N ARG A 48 -5.15 -11.69 1.99
CA ARG A 48 -5.93 -11.41 3.21
C ARG A 48 -5.09 -11.55 4.50
N PRO A 49 -4.32 -12.64 4.72
CA PRO A 49 -3.51 -12.77 5.92
C PRO A 49 -2.46 -11.68 6.04
N ASP A 50 -1.84 -11.29 4.92
CA ASP A 50 -0.80 -10.26 4.89
C ASP A 50 -1.39 -8.86 5.19
N ALA A 51 -2.55 -8.53 4.61
CA ALA A 51 -3.25 -7.28 4.88
C ALA A 51 -3.68 -7.18 6.36
N GLU A 52 -4.24 -8.25 6.92
CA GLU A 52 -4.60 -8.31 8.35
C GLU A 52 -3.36 -8.16 9.25
N TYR A 53 -2.29 -8.88 8.94
CA TYR A 53 -1.05 -8.81 9.69
C TYR A 53 -0.42 -7.41 9.65
N TRP A 54 -0.26 -6.81 8.47
CA TRP A 54 0.36 -5.49 8.36
C TRP A 54 -0.48 -4.38 8.96
N ASN A 55 -1.81 -4.48 8.88
CA ASN A 55 -2.68 -3.53 9.59
C ASN A 55 -2.61 -3.67 11.12
N SER A 56 -2.19 -4.81 11.64
CA SER A 56 -1.98 -5.02 13.08
C SER A 56 -0.66 -4.42 13.60
N LEU A 57 0.27 -4.07 12.70
CA LEU A 57 1.54 -3.45 13.03
C LEU A 57 1.38 -1.92 13.07
N GLU A 58 0.79 -1.39 14.14
CA GLU A 58 0.41 0.02 14.26
C GLU A 58 1.54 1.00 13.89
N GLY A 59 2.76 0.79 14.40
CA GLY A 59 3.89 1.69 14.10
C GLY A 59 4.30 1.72 12.62
N GLU A 60 4.28 0.57 11.95
CA GLU A 60 4.60 0.47 10.51
C GLU A 60 3.47 1.08 9.67
N LEU A 61 2.22 0.89 10.10
CA LEU A 61 1.06 1.45 9.43
C LEU A 61 1.01 2.98 9.55
N GLU A 62 1.34 3.52 10.72
CA GLU A 62 1.49 4.97 10.93
C GLU A 62 2.63 5.55 10.10
N GLN A 63 3.80 4.90 10.08
CA GLN A 63 4.90 5.33 9.22
C GLN A 63 4.48 5.38 7.76
N ARG A 64 3.76 4.36 7.29
CA ARG A 64 3.28 4.28 5.91
C ARG A 64 2.26 5.38 5.57
N ARG A 65 1.37 5.73 6.50
CA ARG A 65 0.41 6.85 6.36
C ARG A 65 1.11 8.20 6.21
N ALA A 66 2.27 8.36 6.84
CA ALA A 66 3.06 9.59 6.81
C ALA A 66 3.99 9.72 5.59
N GLU A 67 4.05 8.75 4.67
CA GLU A 67 4.96 8.83 3.50
C GLU A 67 4.57 9.90 2.46
N VAL A 68 3.39 10.50 2.59
CA VAL A 68 2.90 11.57 1.70
C VAL A 68 2.97 12.98 2.32
N ASP A 69 3.38 13.10 3.58
CA ASP A 69 3.61 14.38 4.27
C ASP A 69 4.92 15.04 3.80
#